data_AF-A0A1I5XUQ7-F1
#
_entry.id   AF-A0A1I5XUQ7-F1
#
_cell.length_a   1.000
_cell.length_b   1.000
_cell.length_c   1.000
_cell.angle_alpha   90.00
_cell.angle_beta   90.00
_cell.angle_gamma   90.00
#
_symmetry.space_group_name_H-M   'P 1'
#
loop_
_entity.id
_entity.type
_entity.pdbx_description
1 polymer ?
#
loop_
_entity_poly.entity_id
_entity_poly.type
_entity_poly.pdbx_seq_one_letter_code
_entity_poly.pdbx_strand_id
1 'polypeptide(L)' 'MKITILMGSPNKNGSTSILADEFVRGAKEAGHTCEVIDVCHANIHPCIGCVACGYNSGGTCQDIRAA' A
#
# COMPACT_ATOMS: atom_id res chain seq x y z
N MET A 1 -13.93 -10.41 8.41
CA MET A 1 -13.65 -9.01 7.98
C MET A 1 -12.85 -9.03 6.68
N LYS A 2 -12.75 -7.89 5.99
CA LYS A 2 -11.78 -7.67 4.91
C LYS A 2 -10.59 -6.89 5.49
N ILE A 3 -9.40 -7.47 5.42
CA ILE A 3 -8.18 -6.93 6.02
C ILE A 3 -7.17 -6.64 4.90
N THR A 4 -6.63 -5.43 4.89
CA THR A 4 -5.56 -5.04 3.97
C THR A 4 -4.30 -4.79 4.78
N ILE A 5 -3.21 -5.48 4.42
CA ILE A 5 -1.90 -5.32 5.02
C ILE A 5 -1.02 -4.50 4.07
N LEU A 6 -0.46 -3.39 4.55
CA LEU A 6 0.53 -2.60 3.82
C LEU A 6 1.93 -3.03 4.25
N MET A 7 2.61 -3.81 3.41
CA MET A 7 3.94 -4.35 3.68
C MET A 7 4.99 -3.36 3.18
N GLY A 8 5.64 -2.67 4.13
CA GLY A 8 6.62 -1.60 3.85
C GLY A 8 8.08 -1.97 4.03
N SER A 9 8.40 -3.25 4.28
CA SER A 9 9.79 -3.68 4.38
C SER A 9 10.38 -3.90 2.98
N PRO A 10 11.57 -3.36 2.68
CA PRO A 10 12.23 -3.66 1.41
C PRO A 10 12.76 -5.11 1.37
N ASN A 11 12.94 -5.75 2.53
CA ASN A 11 13.40 -7.13 2.60
C ASN A 11 12.22 -8.10 2.50
N LYS A 12 12.01 -8.65 1.29
CA LYS A 12 10.93 -9.61 0.97
C LYS A 12 10.98 -10.91 1.78
N ASN A 13 12.14 -11.30 2.29
CA ASN A 13 12.32 -12.50 3.11
C ASN A 13 12.72 -12.16 4.55
N GLY A 14 12.51 -10.90 4.96
CA GLY A 14 12.87 -10.42 6.29
C GLY A 14 11.80 -10.72 7.34
N SER A 15 12.14 -10.41 8.59
CA SER A 15 11.27 -10.63 9.75
C SER A 15 9.86 -10.03 9.58
N THR A 16 9.74 -8.85 8.97
CA THR A 16 8.45 -8.22 8.72
C THR A 16 7.57 -9.01 7.75
N SER A 17 8.15 -9.58 6.68
CA SER A 17 7.38 -10.41 5.75
C SER A 17 6.89 -11.67 6.44
N ILE A 18 7.77 -12.34 7.19
CA ILE A 18 7.43 -13.54 7.96
C ILE A 18 6.28 -13.25 8.95
N LEU A 19 6.35 -12.13 9.68
CA LEU A 19 5.29 -11.73 10.59
C LEU A 19 3.96 -11.42 9.87
N ALA A 20 4.02 -10.77 8.72
CA ALA A 20 2.84 -10.48 7.91
C ALA A 20 2.19 -11.77 7.39
N ASP A 21 2.99 -12.74 6.95
CA ASP A 21 2.52 -14.04 6.47
C ASP A 21 1.83 -14.84 7.59
N GLU A 22 2.42 -14.87 8.80
CA GLU A 22 1.83 -15.52 9.96
C GLU A 22 0.54 -14.83 10.43
N PHE A 23 0.49 -13.50 10.38
CA PHE A 23 -0.75 -12.76 10.65
C PHE A 23 -1.85 -13.11 9.63
N VAL A 24 -1.52 -13.12 8.33
CA VAL A 24 -2.45 -13.50 7.26
C VAL A 24 -2.96 -14.92 7.46
N ARG A 25 -2.08 -15.86 7.83
CA ARG A 25 -2.44 -17.25 8.14
C ARG A 25 -3.48 -17.30 9.26
N GLY A 26 -3.20 -16.70 10.42
CA GLY A 26 -4.12 -16.69 11.55
C GLY A 26 -5.45 -15.98 11.25
N ALA A 27 -5.42 -14.88 10.50
CA ALA A 27 -6.63 -14.16 10.10
C ALA A 27 -7.51 -14.97 9.14
N LYS A 28 -6.91 -15.71 8.19
CA LYS A 28 -7.63 -16.62 7.29
C LYS A 28 -8.23 -17.79 8.05
N GLU A 29 -7.50 -18.38 9.01
CA GLU A 29 -8.00 -19.43 9.90
C GLU A 29 -9.22 -18.96 10.71
N ALA A 30 -9.27 -17.70 11.12
CA ALA A 30 -10.41 -17.07 11.78
C ALA A 30 -11.59 -16.69 10.85
N GLY A 31 -11.55 -17.08 9.57
CA GLY A 31 -12.60 -16.80 8.59
C GLY A 31 -12.60 -15.36 8.05
N HIS A 32 -11.45 -14.68 8.07
CA HIS A 32 -11.29 -13.36 7.45
C HIS A 32 -10.61 -13.45 6.08
N THR A 33 -10.89 -12.47 5.23
CA THR A 33 -10.22 -12.32 3.94
C THR A 33 -9.10 -11.30 4.07
N CYS A 34 -7.91 -11.63 3.58
CA CYS A 34 -6.74 -10.76 3.67
C CYS A 34 -6.15 -10.48 2.28
N GLU A 35 -5.70 -9.25 2.08
CA GLU A 35 -4.90 -8.81 0.92
C GLU A 35 -3.61 -8.15 1.44
N VAL A 36 -2.48 -8.47 0.82
CA VAL A 36 -1.19 -7.85 1.13
C VAL A 36 -0.79 -6.98 -0.04
N ILE A 37 -0.53 -5.69 0.24
CA ILE A 37 0.01 -4.72 -0.71
C ILE A 37 1.45 -4.45 -0.32
N ASP A 38 2.39 -4.86 -1.16
CA ASP A 38 3.81 -4.52 -1.02
C ASP A 38 4.02 -3.06 -1.44
N VAL A 39 3.93 -2.15 -0.49
CA VAL A 39 4.06 -0.70 -0.76
C VAL A 39 5.51 -0.30 -1.08
N CYS A 40 6.49 -1.13 -0.68
CA CYS A 40 7.90 -0.86 -0.92
C CYS A 40 8.27 -1.08 -2.39
N HIS A 41 7.63 -2.06 -3.04
CA HIS A 41 7.91 -2.42 -4.43
C HIS A 41 6.77 -2.07 -5.40
N ALA A 42 5.65 -1.55 -4.89
CA ALA A 42 4.58 -1.05 -5.75
C ALA A 42 5.02 0.20 -6.52
N ASN A 43 4.50 0.36 -7.73
CA ASN A 43 4.67 1.58 -8.52
C ASN A 43 3.80 2.71 -7.96
N ILE A 44 4.19 3.27 -6.82
CA ILE A 44 3.47 4.33 -6.12
C ILE A 44 4.12 5.67 -6.45
N HIS A 45 3.32 6.58 -6.95
CA HIS A 45 3.69 7.97 -7.22
C HIS A 45 3.14 8.84 -6.08
N PRO A 46 3.87 9.02 -4.96
CA PRO A 46 3.35 9.72 -3.79
C PRO A 46 3.10 11.20 -4.10
N CYS A 47 2.17 11.82 -3.36
CA CYS A 47 1.94 13.26 -3.46
C CYS A 47 3.24 14.02 -3.16
N ILE A 48 3.61 14.93 -4.08
CA ILE A 48 4.83 15.74 -3.97
C ILE A 48 4.54 17.17 -3.50
N GLY A 49 3.29 17.48 -3.15
CA GLY A 49 2.90 18.82 -2.70
C GLY A 49 2.90 19.89 -3.79
N CYS A 50 2.67 19.53 -5.06
CA CYS A 50 2.65 20.51 -6.17
C CYS A 50 1.40 21.41 -6.19
N VAL A 51 0.37 21.06 -5.42
CA VAL A 51 -0.89 21.83 -5.26
C VAL A 51 -1.73 21.97 -6.55
N ALA A 52 -1.37 21.29 -7.64
CA ALA A 52 -2.16 21.29 -8.89
C ALA A 52 -3.60 20.80 -8.68
N CYS A 53 -3.78 19.82 -7.78
CA CYS A 53 -5.07 19.28 -7.35
C CYS A 53 -5.99 20.27 -6.64
N GLY A 54 -5.40 21.26 -5.94
CA GLY A 54 -6.14 22.22 -5.11
C GLY A 54 -6.60 23.46 -5.86
N TYR A 55 -5.87 23.89 -6.90
CA TYR A 55 -6.17 25.14 -7.60
C TYR A 55 -6.94 24.97 -8.92
N ASN A 56 -6.70 23.89 -9.69
CA ASN A 56 -7.13 23.84 -11.10
C ASN A 56 -7.69 22.50 -11.64
N SER A 57 -7.90 21.48 -10.82
CA SER A 57 -8.23 20.13 -11.34
C SER A 57 -9.37 19.39 -10.62
N GLY A 58 -10.37 20.12 -10.13
CA GLY A 58 -11.61 19.52 -9.61
C GLY A 58 -11.40 18.57 -8.42
N GLY A 59 -10.32 18.75 -7.66
CA GLY A 59 -9.96 17.93 -6.51
C GLY A 59 -9.27 16.60 -6.84
N THR A 60 -8.95 16.31 -8.10
CA THR A 60 -8.26 15.07 -8.47
C THR A 60 -6.75 15.28 -8.49
N CYS A 61 -6.00 14.43 -7.78
CA CYS A 61 -4.54 14.43 -7.84
C CYS A 61 -4.07 13.91 -9.20
N GLN A 62 -3.39 14.77 -9.97
CA GLN A 62 -2.70 14.37 -11.20
C GLN A 62 -1.19 14.36 -10.95
N ASP A 63 -0.52 13.27 -11.30
CA ASP A 63 0.93 13.22 -11.24
C ASP A 63 1.52 14.10 -12.34
N ILE A 64 1.99 15.28 -11.96
CA ILE A 64 2.61 16.25 -12.88
C ILE A 64 3.97 15.78 -13.42
N ARG A 65 4.54 14.70 -12.89
CA ARG A 65 5.81 14.11 -13.34
C ARG A 65 5.60 12.98 -14.35
N ALA A 66 4.36 12.56 -14.57
CA ALA A 66 4.01 11.49 -15.51
C ALA A 66 3.92 11.95 -16.98
N ALA A 67 4.48 13.12 -17.30
CA ALA A 67 4.55 13.69 -18.65
C ALA A 67 5.86 13.33 -19.35
#